data_AF-A0A960B4B6-F1
#
_entry.id   AF-A0A960B4B6-F1
#
_cell.length_a   1.000
_cell.length_b   1.000
_cell.length_c   1.000
_cell.angle_alpha   90.00
_cell.angle_beta   90.00
_cell.angle_gamma   90.00
#
_symmetry.space_group_name_H-M   'P 1'
#
loop_
_entity.id
_entity.type
_entity.pdbx_description
1 polymer ?
#
loop_
_entity_poly.entity_id
_entity_poly.type
_entity_poly.pdbx_seq_one_letter_code
_entity_poly.pdbx_strand_id
1 'polypeptide(L)'
;MVRLRRVSCAGPGWTRRRSGRGFRYLDQHGDPLPPEDIARVKALVIPPAWTEVWICPAPNGHLQAVGVDVAGRRQYLYLGNTPAVARASYVDPRVVDLYEDGVTIAAACRRRHRSPAQRQAAVERAVRAMLARE
;
A
#
# COMPACT_ATOMS: atom_id res chain seq x y z
N MET A 1 2.56 -23.24 -3.70
CA MET A 1 2.06 -21.85 -3.56
C MET A 1 2.67 -21.25 -2.29
N VAL A 2 3.31 -20.09 -2.35
CA VAL A 2 3.96 -19.51 -1.15
C VAL A 2 2.90 -18.90 -0.24
N ARG A 3 2.84 -19.33 1.03
CA ARG A 3 1.86 -18.84 2.01
C ARG A 3 2.17 -17.38 2.38
N LEU A 4 1.17 -16.51 2.38
CA LEU A 4 1.30 -15.12 2.82
C LEU A 4 1.67 -15.05 4.31
N ARG A 5 2.64 -14.20 4.66
CA ARG A 5 3.10 -13.97 6.04
C ARG A 5 2.59 -12.62 6.57
N ARG A 6 1.96 -12.65 7.74
CA ARG A 6 1.67 -11.43 8.51
C ARG A 6 2.98 -10.91 9.14
N VAL A 7 3.28 -9.64 8.91
CA VAL A 7 4.47 -8.91 9.37
C VAL A 7 4.06 -7.53 9.89
N SER A 8 4.88 -6.92 10.75
CA SER A 8 4.63 -5.56 11.27
C SER A 8 5.87 -4.70 11.06
N CYS A 9 5.69 -3.48 10.57
CA CYS A 9 6.78 -2.51 10.41
C CYS A 9 7.26 -1.90 11.73
N ALA A 10 6.58 -2.19 12.86
CA ALA A 10 7.05 -1.86 14.19
C ALA A 10 8.02 -2.91 14.76
N GLY A 11 8.16 -4.06 14.10
CA GLY A 11 9.08 -5.13 14.49
C GLY A 11 10.41 -5.12 13.73
N PRO A 12 11.27 -6.13 13.97
CA PRO A 12 12.54 -6.29 13.26
C PRO A 12 12.36 -6.26 11.75
N GLY A 13 13.28 -5.57 11.07
CA GLY A 13 13.32 -5.53 9.62
C GLY A 13 14.60 -4.85 9.13
N TRP A 14 14.72 -4.78 7.82
CA TRP A 14 15.88 -4.18 7.18
C TRP A 14 15.69 -2.68 7.02
N THR A 15 16.79 -1.94 6.91
CA THR A 15 16.76 -0.49 6.79
C THR A 15 17.51 -0.02 5.55
N ARG A 16 17.10 1.13 5.02
CA ARG A 16 17.82 1.81 3.93
C ARG A 16 18.40 3.12 4.45
N ARG A 17 19.71 3.30 4.30
CA ARG A 17 20.42 4.53 4.67
C ARG A 17 21.10 5.16 3.45
N ARG A 18 21.14 6.49 3.40
CA ARG A 18 21.90 7.22 2.37
C ARG A 18 23.40 6.90 2.52
N SER A 19 24.08 6.64 1.41
CA SER A 19 25.52 6.39 1.39
C SER A 19 26.12 6.89 0.09
N GLY A 20 26.87 8.00 0.17
CA GLY A 20 27.40 8.69 -1.02
C GLY A 20 26.29 9.04 -2.02
N ARG A 21 26.49 8.63 -3.29
CA ARG A 21 25.51 8.82 -4.37
C ARG A 21 24.34 7.84 -4.36
N GLY A 22 24.33 6.86 -3.45
CA GLY A 22 23.35 5.79 -3.44
C GLY A 22 22.80 5.48 -2.05
N PHE A 23 22.48 4.21 -1.85
CA PHE A 23 21.92 3.68 -0.60
C PHE A 23 22.71 2.46 -0.14
N ARG A 24 22.83 2.33 1.18
CA ARG A 24 23.23 1.10 1.85
C ARG A 24 21.99 0.46 2.46
N TYR A 25 21.90 -0.86 2.36
CA TYR A 25 20.85 -1.64 2.97
C TYR A 25 21.44 -2.46 4.10
N LEU A 26 20.81 -2.39 5.26
CA LEU A 26 21.28 -3.01 6.49
C LEU A 26 20.22 -3.97 7.01
N ASP A 27 20.66 -5.06 7.63
CA ASP A 27 19.79 -5.99 8.31
C ASP A 27 19.27 -5.42 9.65
N GLN A 28 18.66 -6.29 10.45
CA GLN A 28 18.11 -5.93 11.77
C GLN A 28 19.20 -5.67 12.84
N HIS A 29 20.44 -6.10 12.59
CA HIS A 29 21.60 -5.90 13.47
C HIS A 29 22.43 -4.68 13.05
N GLY A 30 22.18 -4.15 11.84
CA GLY A 30 22.91 -3.02 11.28
C GLY A 30 24.03 -3.46 10.32
N ASP A 31 24.11 -4.75 10.00
CA ASP A 31 25.11 -5.30 9.11
C ASP A 31 24.68 -5.17 7.64
N PRO A 32 25.61 -5.03 6.68
CA PRO A 32 25.27 -4.94 5.27
C PRO A 32 24.51 -6.17 4.77
N LEU A 33 23.41 -5.96 4.05
CA LEU A 33 22.69 -7.07 3.41
C LEU A 33 23.54 -7.76 2.33
N PRO A 34 23.36 -9.07 2.13
CA PRO A 34 24.03 -9.79 1.07
C PRO A 34 23.47 -9.39 -0.32
N PRO A 35 24.22 -9.62 -1.42
CA PRO A 35 23.86 -9.13 -2.75
C PRO A 35 22.48 -9.58 -3.26
N GLU A 36 22.07 -10.81 -2.98
CA GLU A 36 20.77 -11.38 -3.35
C GLU A 36 19.61 -10.62 -2.71
N ASP A 37 19.76 -10.25 -1.44
CA ASP A 37 18.77 -9.47 -0.71
C ASP A 37 18.73 -8.03 -1.20
N ILE A 38 19.90 -7.44 -1.51
CA ILE A 38 19.97 -6.11 -2.14
C ILE A 38 19.24 -6.11 -3.49
N ALA A 39 19.41 -7.15 -4.32
CA ALA A 39 18.72 -7.27 -5.60
C ALA A 39 17.20 -7.29 -5.41
N ARG A 40 16.71 -8.06 -4.42
CA ARG A 40 15.28 -8.09 -4.06
C ARG A 40 14.78 -6.73 -3.60
N VAL A 41 15.51 -6.05 -2.72
CA VAL A 41 15.12 -4.73 -2.23
C VAL A 41 15.08 -3.70 -3.36
N LYS A 42 16.01 -3.74 -4.31
CA LYS A 42 15.98 -2.88 -5.49
C LYS A 42 14.75 -3.15 -6.38
N ALA A 43 14.34 -4.42 -6.52
CA ALA A 43 13.15 -4.80 -7.27
C ALA A 43 11.83 -4.27 -6.65
N LEU A 44 11.84 -3.89 -5.36
CA LEU A 44 10.68 -3.23 -4.72
C LEU A 44 10.47 -1.78 -5.20
N VAL A 45 11.46 -1.18 -5.87
CA VAL A 45 11.41 0.19 -6.41
C VAL A 45 10.98 1.21 -5.35
N ILE A 46 11.56 1.12 -4.14
CA ILE A 46 11.28 2.06 -3.06
C ILE A 46 11.73 3.46 -3.49
N PRO A 47 10.82 4.46 -3.57
CA PRO A 47 11.18 5.79 -4.08
C PRO A 47 12.39 6.38 -3.34
N PRO A 48 13.37 6.98 -4.04
CA PRO A 48 14.60 7.46 -3.43
C PRO A 48 14.37 8.62 -2.44
N ALA A 49 13.23 9.31 -2.56
CA ALA A 49 12.86 10.39 -1.66
C ALA A 49 12.33 9.91 -0.29
N TRP A 50 12.02 8.61 -0.13
CA TRP A 50 11.54 8.10 1.16
C TRP A 50 12.63 8.07 2.21
N THR A 51 12.32 8.60 3.40
CA THR A 51 13.12 8.53 4.62
C THR A 51 12.54 7.51 5.60
N GLU A 52 13.24 7.22 6.70
CA GLU A 52 12.80 6.28 7.76
C GLU A 52 12.32 4.93 7.19
N VAL A 53 13.09 4.39 6.25
CA VAL A 53 12.66 3.22 5.47
C VAL A 53 12.87 1.94 6.26
N TRP A 54 11.77 1.24 6.50
CA TRP A 54 11.71 -0.14 6.97
C TRP A 54 11.38 -1.07 5.81
N ILE A 55 12.06 -2.21 5.72
CA ILE A 55 11.91 -3.19 4.63
C ILE A 55 11.69 -4.56 5.25
N CYS A 56 10.68 -5.28 4.77
CA CYS A 56 10.38 -6.62 5.23
C CYS A 56 11.46 -7.61 4.77
N PRO A 57 12.07 -8.41 5.67
CA PRO A 57 13.01 -9.46 5.29
C PRO A 57 12.37 -10.58 4.48
N ALA A 58 11.08 -10.85 4.70
CA ALA A 58 10.38 -11.97 4.09
C ALA A 58 9.76 -11.58 2.74
N PRO A 59 10.08 -12.27 1.63
CA PRO A 59 9.51 -11.97 0.31
C PRO A 59 8.00 -12.23 0.23
N ASN A 60 7.46 -13.04 1.13
CA ASN A 60 6.02 -13.34 1.25
C ASN A 60 5.31 -12.52 2.34
N GLY A 61 5.96 -11.51 2.91
CA GLY A 61 5.33 -10.58 3.85
C GLY A 61 4.27 -9.74 3.14
N HIS A 62 3.06 -9.67 3.68
CA HIS A 62 1.98 -8.86 3.07
C HIS A 62 2.35 -7.38 2.92
N LEU A 63 3.18 -6.85 3.83
CA LEU A 63 3.83 -5.55 3.74
C LEU A 63 5.30 -5.76 3.37
N GLN A 64 5.80 -5.08 2.34
CA GLN A 64 7.16 -5.21 1.82
C GLN A 64 8.06 -4.05 2.23
N ALA A 65 7.55 -2.82 2.28
CA ALA A 65 8.31 -1.67 2.78
C ALA A 65 7.40 -0.59 3.34
N VAL A 66 7.96 0.23 4.23
CA VAL A 66 7.35 1.45 4.76
C VAL A 66 8.39 2.55 4.73
N GLY A 67 7.97 3.78 4.45
CA GLY A 67 8.83 4.94 4.57
C GLY A 67 8.01 6.21 4.69
N VAL A 68 8.69 7.34 4.88
CA VAL A 68 8.07 8.67 4.95
C VAL A 68 8.37 9.42 3.66
N ASP A 69 7.34 9.96 3.01
CA ASP A 69 7.51 10.75 1.78
C ASP A 69 7.96 12.19 2.03
N VAL A 70 8.19 12.94 0.96
CA VAL A 70 8.62 14.36 1.02
C VAL A 70 7.61 15.28 1.71
N ALA A 71 6.35 14.86 1.82
CA ALA A 71 5.29 15.61 2.50
C ALA A 71 5.11 15.15 3.97
N GLY A 72 6.02 14.32 4.49
CA GLY A 72 5.96 13.82 5.86
C GLY A 72 4.91 12.74 6.09
N ARG A 73 4.33 12.15 5.03
CA ARG A 73 3.30 11.11 5.15
C ARG A 73 3.94 9.73 5.12
N ARG A 74 3.46 8.83 5.98
CA ARG A 74 3.85 7.42 5.94
C ARG A 74 3.24 6.73 4.72
N GLN A 75 4.10 6.12 3.92
CA GLN A 75 3.75 5.37 2.71
C GLN A 75 4.11 3.89 2.89
N TYR A 76 3.39 3.03 2.18
CA TYR A 76 3.48 1.58 2.32
C TYR A 76 3.60 0.93 0.94
N LEU A 77 4.50 -0.05 0.82
CA LEU A 77 4.54 -1.00 -0.30
C LEU A 77 4.05 -2.34 0.19
N TYR A 78 3.02 -2.88 -0.47
CA TYR A 78 2.49 -4.21 -0.21
C TYR A 78 3.03 -5.21 -1.23
N LEU A 79 3.04 -6.49 -0.87
CA LEU A 79 3.39 -7.54 -1.81
C LEU A 79 2.36 -7.56 -2.94
N GLY A 80 2.77 -7.04 -4.11
CA GLY A 80 2.08 -7.08 -5.39
C GLY A 80 0.57 -7.24 -5.28
N ASN A 81 -0.16 -6.12 -5.26
CA ASN A 81 -1.62 -6.11 -5.38
C ASN A 81 -2.00 -6.68 -6.76
N THR A 82 -1.96 -8.00 -6.89
CA THR A 82 -2.62 -8.68 -7.99
C THR A 82 -4.11 -8.32 -7.89
N PRO A 83 -4.84 -8.25 -9.00
CA PRO A 83 -6.29 -8.03 -8.96
C PRO A 83 -7.00 -8.99 -7.97
N ALA A 84 -6.49 -10.21 -7.82
CA ALA A 84 -6.96 -11.18 -6.83
C ALA A 84 -6.76 -10.71 -5.37
N VAL A 85 -5.57 -10.23 -5.01
CA VAL A 85 -5.30 -9.68 -3.67
C VAL A 85 -6.10 -8.40 -3.43
N ALA A 86 -6.21 -7.54 -4.45
CA ALA A 86 -7.02 -6.32 -4.37
C ALA A 86 -8.49 -6.63 -4.07
N ARG A 87 -9.07 -7.58 -4.81
CA ARG A 87 -10.45 -8.05 -4.62
C ARG A 87 -10.66 -8.75 -3.27
N ALA A 88 -9.66 -9.46 -2.75
CA ALA A 88 -9.79 -10.21 -1.51
C ALA A 88 -9.51 -9.40 -0.23
N SER A 89 -8.83 -8.25 -0.32
CA SER A 89 -8.34 -7.53 0.88
C SER A 89 -8.65 -6.05 0.94
N TYR A 90 -8.82 -5.37 -0.20
CA TYR A 90 -9.01 -3.90 -0.24
C TYR A 90 -10.38 -3.49 -0.79
N VAL A 91 -10.98 -4.30 -1.66
CA VAL A 91 -12.30 -4.05 -2.26
C VAL A 91 -13.32 -4.94 -1.57
N ASP A 92 -14.36 -4.34 -1.00
CA ASP A 92 -15.51 -5.09 -0.47
C ASP A 92 -16.21 -5.81 -1.66
N PRO A 93 -16.41 -7.14 -1.60
CA PRO A 93 -17.03 -7.90 -2.68
C PRO A 93 -18.38 -7.33 -3.14
N ARG A 94 -19.17 -6.77 -2.19
CA ARG A 94 -20.47 -6.17 -2.49
C ARG A 94 -20.39 -5.00 -3.46
N VAL A 95 -19.26 -4.30 -3.53
CA VAL A 95 -19.06 -3.24 -4.52
C VAL A 95 -19.02 -3.80 -5.94
N VAL A 96 -18.44 -4.99 -6.12
CA VAL A 96 -18.37 -5.66 -7.42
C VAL A 96 -19.73 -6.22 -7.79
N ASP A 97 -20.37 -6.94 -6.86
CA ASP A 97 -21.69 -7.54 -7.08
C ASP A 97 -22.73 -6.47 -7.47
N LEU A 98 -22.79 -5.37 -6.72
CA LEU A 98 -23.70 -4.25 -7.00
C LEU A 98 -23.40 -3.60 -8.36
N TYR A 99 -22.13 -3.51 -8.77
CA TYR A 99 -21.79 -2.99 -10.09
C TYR A 99 -22.26 -3.92 -11.21
N GLU A 100 -22.10 -5.23 -11.04
CA GLU A 100 -22.59 -6.24 -11.99
C GLU A 100 -24.13 -6.21 -12.09
N ASP A 101 -24.82 -5.88 -10.98
CA ASP A 101 -26.26 -5.62 -10.93
C ASP A 101 -26.68 -4.22 -11.43
N GLY A 102 -25.72 -3.42 -11.93
CA GLY A 102 -25.97 -2.07 -12.48
C GLY A 102 -26.19 -0.98 -11.41
N VAL A 103 -26.03 -1.30 -10.13
CA VAL A 103 -26.13 -0.36 -9.02
C VAL A 103 -24.80 0.37 -8.84
N THR A 104 -24.78 1.69 -9.04
CA THR A 104 -23.56 2.49 -8.95
C THR A 104 -23.76 3.83 -8.25
N ILE A 105 -22.64 4.44 -7.83
CA ILE A 105 -22.61 5.82 -7.29
C ILE A 105 -22.45 6.90 -8.38
N ALA A 106 -22.63 6.57 -9.66
CA ALA A 106 -22.31 7.46 -10.77
C ALA A 106 -23.04 8.83 -10.69
N ALA A 107 -24.26 8.86 -10.15
CA ALA A 107 -25.00 10.09 -9.90
C ALA A 107 -24.30 11.01 -8.88
N ALA A 108 -23.69 10.47 -7.83
CA ALA A 108 -22.93 11.25 -6.86
C ALA A 108 -21.61 11.77 -7.45
N CYS A 109 -20.94 10.96 -8.28
CA CYS A 109 -19.70 11.33 -8.93
C CYS A 109 -19.87 12.41 -10.01
N ARG A 110 -21.00 12.42 -10.73
CA ARG A 110 -21.29 13.39 -11.82
C ARG A 110 -21.76 14.76 -11.33
N ARG A 111 -22.23 14.88 -10.08
CA ARG A 111 -22.65 16.18 -9.53
C ARG A 111 -21.45 17.12 -9.37
N ARG A 112 -21.66 18.40 -9.70
CA ARG A 112 -20.71 19.46 -9.36
C ARG A 112 -20.77 19.74 -7.85
N HIS A 113 -19.60 19.93 -7.25
CA HIS A 113 -19.42 20.25 -5.84
C HIS A 113 -18.61 21.54 -5.72
N ARG A 114 -18.84 22.34 -4.67
CA ARG A 114 -18.13 23.62 -4.52
C ARG A 114 -16.70 23.44 -4.01
N SER A 115 -16.36 22.27 -3.48
CA SER A 115 -15.00 21.94 -3.02
C SER A 115 -14.67 20.44 -3.11
N PRO A 116 -13.37 20.06 -3.10
CA PRO A 116 -12.95 18.67 -3.03
C PRO A 116 -13.49 17.92 -1.79
N ALA A 117 -13.52 18.59 -0.63
CA ALA A 117 -14.04 18.01 0.61
C ALA A 117 -15.54 17.68 0.50
N GLN A 118 -16.33 18.57 -0.10
CA GLN A 118 -17.75 18.32 -0.35
C GLN A 118 -17.96 17.13 -1.30
N ARG A 119 -17.14 17.04 -2.37
CA ARG A 119 -17.18 15.90 -3.29
C ARG A 119 -16.88 14.58 -2.56
N GLN A 120 -15.84 14.57 -1.71
CA GLN A 120 -15.49 13.38 -0.93
C GLN A 120 -16.63 12.95 -0.01
N ALA A 121 -17.19 13.88 0.77
CA ALA A 121 -18.32 13.59 1.67
C ALA A 121 -19.57 13.08 0.93
N ALA A 122 -19.83 13.59 -0.29
CA ALA A 122 -20.94 13.13 -1.12
C ALA A 122 -20.70 11.71 -1.66
N VAL A 123 -19.48 11.40 -2.13
CA VAL A 123 -19.10 10.07 -2.60
C VAL A 123 -19.15 9.06 -1.46
N GLU A 124 -18.57 9.36 -0.30
CA GLU A 124 -18.58 8.47 0.86
C GLU A 124 -20.00 8.15 1.32
N ARG A 125 -20.89 9.15 1.38
CA ARG A 125 -22.30 8.95 1.72
C ARG A 125 -23.00 8.06 0.70
N ALA A 126 -22.73 8.25 -0.58
CA ALA A 126 -23.30 7.44 -1.65
C ALA A 126 -22.81 5.98 -1.57
N VAL A 127 -21.53 5.74 -1.29
CA VAL A 127 -20.98 4.39 -1.09
C VAL A 127 -21.61 3.73 0.14
N ARG A 128 -21.68 4.43 1.27
CA ARG A 128 -22.33 3.92 2.50
C ARG A 128 -23.79 3.56 2.25
N ALA A 129 -24.54 4.42 1.55
CA ALA A 129 -25.93 4.16 1.21
C ALA A 129 -26.09 2.99 0.22
N MET A 130 -25.19 2.87 -0.76
CA MET A 130 -25.16 1.77 -1.71
C MET A 130 -24.94 0.42 -1.00
N LEU A 131 -24.00 0.37 -0.06
CA LEU A 131 -23.67 -0.83 0.72
C LEU A 131 -24.67 -1.18 1.83
N ALA A 132 -25.60 -0.28 2.15
CA ALA A 132 -26.62 -0.48 3.19
C ALA A 132 -27.96 -0.99 2.67
N ARG A 133 -28.03 -1.40 1.39
CA ARG A 133 -29.27 -1.84 0.71
C ARG A 133 -29.62 -3.32 0.93
N GLU A 134 -29.15 -3.91 2.02
CA GLU A 134 -29.48 -5.28 2.43
C GLU A 134 -30.81 -5.32 3.21
#